data_AF-A0A7Y2VAR5-F1
#
_entry.id   AF-A0A7Y2VAR5-F1
#
_cell.length_a   1.000
_cell.length_b   1.000
_cell.length_c   1.000
_cell.angle_alpha   90.00
_cell.angle_beta   90.00
_cell.angle_gamma   90.00
#
_symmetry.space_group_name_H-M   'P 1'
#
loop_
_entity.id
_entity.type
_entity.pdbx_description
1 polymer ?
#
loop_
_entity_poly.entity_id
_entity_poly.type
_entity_poly.pdbx_seq_one_letter_code
_entity_poly.pdbx_strand_id
1 'polypeptide(L)' 'KAYRKMAKKYHPDKVAHLGKEHQKGAEEKFKQVQRAYEQIQKERGF' A
#
# COMPACT_ATOMS: atom_id res chain seq x y z
N LYS A 1 -13.72 0.11 4.47
CA LYS A 1 -12.82 -0.20 3.32
C LYS A 1 -11.48 0.54 3.48
N ALA A 2 -10.67 0.19 4.47
CA ALA A 2 -9.37 0.82 4.75
C ALA A 2 -8.36 0.57 3.61
N TYR A 3 -8.40 -0.63 3.02
CA TYR A 3 -7.55 -1.03 1.89
C TYR A 3 -7.68 -0.09 0.68
N ARG A 4 -8.90 0.32 0.31
CA ARG A 4 -9.12 1.27 -0.80
C ARG A 4 -8.55 2.66 -0.53
N LYS A 5 -8.58 3.12 0.74
CA LYS A 5 -7.98 4.42 1.12
C LYS A 5 -6.46 4.35 1.00
N MET A 6 -5.83 3.24 1.39
CA MET A 6 -4.39 3.06 1.23
C MET A 6 -3.96 2.85 -0.21
N ALA A 7 -4.71 2.07 -0.99
CA ALA A 7 -4.46 1.92 -2.43
C ALA A 7 -4.50 3.27 -3.17
N LYS A 8 -5.44 4.16 -2.84
CA LYS A 8 -5.45 5.52 -3.41
C LYS A 8 -4.32 6.42 -2.92
N LYS A 9 -3.80 6.20 -1.71
CA LYS A 9 -2.73 7.03 -1.11
C LYS A 9 -1.35 6.68 -1.66
N TYR A 10 -1.14 5.41 -2.00
CA TYR A 10 0.13 4.90 -2.54
C TYR A 10 0.01 4.47 -4.01
N HIS A 11 -1.05 4.88 -4.72
CA HIS A 11 -1.23 4.52 -6.13
C HIS A 11 -0.07 5.05 -6.98
N PRO A 12 0.50 4.26 -7.90
CA PRO A 12 1.61 4.68 -8.75
C PRO A 12 1.36 6.03 -9.44
N ASP A 13 0.15 6.30 -9.94
CA ASP A 13 -0.20 7.63 -10.51
C ASP A 13 0.01 8.80 -9.55
N LYS A 14 -0.26 8.60 -8.25
CA LYS A 14 -0.09 9.64 -7.22
C LYS A 14 1.35 9.79 -6.74
N VAL A 15 2.25 8.90 -7.13
CA VAL A 15 3.68 8.98 -6.75
C VAL A 15 4.59 9.10 -7.97
N ALA A 16 4.04 8.89 -9.17
CA ALA A 16 4.73 9.05 -10.45
C ALA A 16 5.21 10.50 -10.66
N HIS A 17 4.42 11.49 -10.22
CA HIS A 17 4.80 12.90 -10.33
C HIS A 17 5.85 13.34 -9.30
N LEU A 18 6.12 12.52 -8.27
CA LEU A 18 7.09 12.82 -7.23
C LEU A 18 8.50 12.28 -7.54
N GLY A 19 8.66 11.52 -8.64
CA GLY A 19 9.94 10.95 -9.05
C GLY A 19 10.24 9.55 -8.48
N LYS A 20 11.33 8.94 -8.95
CA LYS A 20 11.67 7.53 -8.69
C LYS A 20 11.89 7.19 -7.21
N GLU A 21 12.39 8.13 -6.41
CA GLU A 21 12.57 7.93 -4.97
C GLU A 21 11.24 7.75 -4.23
N HIS A 22 10.26 8.61 -4.54
CA HIS A 22 8.94 8.52 -3.96
C HIS A 22 8.18 7.28 -4.45
N GLN A 23 8.39 6.84 -5.69
CA GLN A 23 7.88 5.55 -6.16
C GLN A 23 8.38 4.37 -5.32
N LYS A 24 9.69 4.27 -5.07
CA LYS A 24 10.26 3.21 -4.22
C LYS A 24 9.70 3.24 -2.81
N GLY A 25 9.69 4.41 -2.17
CA GLY A 25 9.16 4.55 -0.80
C GLY A 25 7.66 4.26 -0.70
N ALA A 26 6.89 4.60 -1.74
CA ALA A 26 5.48 4.28 -1.81
C ALA A 26 5.23 2.79 -2.03
N GLU A 27 6.03 2.13 -2.88
CA GLU A 27 5.96 0.69 -3.11
C GLU A 27 6.28 -0.11 -1.84
N GLU A 28 7.31 0.28 -1.09
CA GLU A 28 7.66 -0.35 0.19
C GLU A 28 6.54 -0.19 1.23
N LYS A 29 5.99 1.02 1.37
CA LYS A 29 4.86 1.26 2.28
C LYS A 29 3.61 0.50 1.84
N PHE A 30 3.36 0.42 0.54
CA PHE A 30 2.23 -0.34 0.00
C PHE A 30 2.38 -1.84 0.30
N LYS A 31 3.57 -2.41 0.07
CA LYS A 31 3.88 -3.80 0.43
C LYS A 31 3.74 -4.07 1.93
N GLN A 32 4.22 -3.18 2.80
CA GLN A 32 4.05 -3.34 4.24
C GLN A 32 2.59 -3.34 4.66
N VAL A 33 1.80 -2.40 4.13
CA VAL A 33 0.36 -2.31 4.36
C VAL A 33 -0.34 -3.58 3.89
N GLN A 34 0.00 -4.05 2.70
CA GLN A 34 -0.61 -5.24 2.13
C GLN A 34 -0.29 -6.47 2.99
N ARG A 35 0.96 -6.63 3.44
CA ARG A 35 1.36 -7.71 4.37
C ARG A 35 0.62 -7.63 5.69
N ALA A 36 0.53 -6.44 6.31
CA ALA A 36 -0.20 -6.26 7.55
C ALA A 36 -1.69 -6.59 7.37
N TYR A 37 -2.28 -6.20 6.24
CA TYR A 37 -3.66 -6.51 5.90
C TYR A 37 -3.88 -8.01 5.68
N GLU A 38 -3.01 -8.68 4.91
CA GLU A 38 -3.02 -10.13 4.69
C GLU A 38 -2.88 -10.89 6.01
N GLN A 39 -1.98 -10.45 6.89
CA GLN A 39 -1.77 -11.07 8.19
C GLN A 39 -3.02 -10.94 9.07
N ILE A 40 -3.61 -9.75 9.16
CA ILE A 40 -4.87 -9.53 9.90
C ILE A 40 -6.01 -10.34 9.29
N GLN A 41 -6.06 -10.45 7.96
CA GLN A 41 -7.11 -11.21 7.26
C GLN A 41 -6.97 -12.71 7.54
N LYS A 42 -5.74 -13.22 7.57
CA LYS A 42 -5.40 -14.61 7.88
C LYS A 42 -5.68 -14.95 9.34
N GLU A 43 -5.33 -14.06 10.26
CA GLU A 43 -5.66 -14.19 11.70
C GLU A 43 -7.17 -14.13 11.96
N ARG A 44 -7.90 -13.37 11.15
CA ARG A 44 -9.37 -13.31 11.22
C ARG A 44 -10.08 -14.51 10.62
N GLY A 45 -9.35 -15.49 10.05
CA GLY A 45 -9.90 -16.77 9.61
C GLY A 45 -10.86 -16.69 8.42
N PHE A 46 -10.63 -15.75 7.49
CA PHE A 46 -11.35 -15.70 6.21
C PHE A 46 -10.68 -16.55 5.13
#